data_AF-A0AAV4TP28-F1
#
_entry.id   AF-A0AAV4TP28-F1
#
_cell.length_a   1.000
_cell.length_b   1.000
_cell.length_c   1.000
_cell.angle_alpha   90.00
_cell.angle_beta   90.00
_cell.angle_gamma   90.00
#
_symmetry.space_group_name_H-M   'P 1'
#
loop_
_entity.id
_entity.type
_entity.pdbx_description
1 polymer ?
#
loop_
_entity_poly.entity_id
_entity_poly.type
_entity_poly.pdbx_seq_one_letter_code
_entity_poly.pdbx_strand_id
1 'polypeptide(L)'
;MEPHLRGYCANEEDNKINLYHIESRSSKRLDDSYEFMVECDTRIGNINDAMDKIREKSIYFNVISRDHKDNTEANAIIQDSKTQLTEREGNILQISLTFYKHGQPIPRVEYTAEEIKTWGVVFKQLTKLYPTHACKEHNHIFPLMIENCGYREDNIPQLEDVSNFLQDCTGFILRPVAGLLSSRDFLAGLAFRVFHSTQYIRHPSKPLYTPEP
;
A
#
# COMPACT_ATOMS: atom_id res chain seq x y z
N MET A 1 28.61 15.21 7.77
CA MET A 1 27.78 15.54 6.59
C MET A 1 28.70 15.56 5.39
N GLU A 2 28.45 14.73 4.38
CA GLU A 2 29.33 14.63 3.21
C GLU A 2 29.41 15.98 2.46
N PRO A 3 30.55 16.32 1.83
CA PRO A 3 30.79 17.64 1.24
C PRO A 3 29.73 18.07 0.21
N HIS A 4 29.18 17.12 -0.55
CA HIS A 4 28.15 17.36 -1.57
C HIS A 4 26.76 17.68 -1.01
N LEU A 5 26.46 17.32 0.24
CA LEU A 5 25.16 17.59 0.86
C LEU A 5 25.06 19.02 1.44
N ARG A 6 26.18 19.68 1.71
CA ARG A 6 26.21 21.02 2.33
C ARG A 6 25.49 22.09 1.49
N GLY A 7 25.55 21.98 0.17
CA GLY A 7 24.88 22.93 -0.73
C GLY A 7 23.36 22.86 -0.68
N TYR A 8 22.79 21.72 -0.30
CA TYR A 8 21.34 21.52 -0.21
C TYR A 8 20.77 22.00 1.13
N CYS A 9 21.45 21.71 2.24
CA CYS A 9 21.05 22.22 3.56
C CYS A 9 21.13 23.75 3.65
N ALA A 10 22.09 24.39 2.96
CA ALA A 10 22.15 25.85 2.90
C ALA A 10 20.91 26.47 2.21
N ASN A 11 20.37 25.79 1.18
CA ASN A 11 19.16 26.26 0.50
C ASN A 11 17.89 26.09 1.37
N GLU A 12 17.90 25.21 2.36
CA GLU A 12 16.78 25.02 3.29
C GLU A 12 16.58 26.25 4.16
N GLU A 13 17.65 26.69 4.82
CA GLU A 13 17.65 27.83 5.74
C GLU A 13 17.32 29.15 5.02
N ASP A 14 17.89 29.36 3.83
CA ASP A 14 17.70 30.59 3.05
C ASP A 14 16.27 30.74 2.51
N ASN A 15 15.63 29.64 2.12
CA ASN A 15 14.32 29.69 1.46
C ASN A 15 13.16 29.29 2.40
N LYS A 16 13.45 29.01 3.68
CA LYS A 16 12.50 28.60 4.73
C LYS A 16 11.65 27.38 4.33
N ILE A 17 12.27 26.43 3.66
CA ILE A 17 11.63 25.18 3.23
C ILE A 17 11.85 24.15 4.33
N ASN A 18 10.90 23.25 4.54
CA ASN A 18 11.07 22.14 5.46
C ASN A 18 11.42 20.87 4.68
N LEU A 19 12.61 20.30 4.90
CA LEU A 19 13.02 19.06 4.27
C LEU A 19 12.62 17.87 5.16
N TYR A 20 11.87 16.92 4.59
CA TYR A 20 11.48 15.70 5.28
C TYR A 20 12.54 14.60 5.16
N HIS A 21 13.15 14.48 3.99
CA HIS A 21 14.13 13.45 3.69
C HIS A 21 15.11 13.94 2.63
N ILE A 22 16.39 13.61 2.81
CA ILE A 22 17.43 13.80 1.81
C ILE A 22 18.27 12.53 1.76
N GLU A 23 18.41 11.96 0.57
CA GLU A 23 19.36 10.89 0.33
C GLU A 23 20.21 11.14 -0.91
N SER A 24 21.44 10.63 -0.88
CA SER A 24 22.32 10.56 -2.03
C SER A 24 22.71 9.11 -2.32
N ARG A 25 22.84 8.76 -3.60
CA ARG A 25 23.24 7.43 -4.09
C ARG A 25 24.17 7.61 -5.29
N SER A 26 25.07 6.66 -5.53
CA SER A 26 25.82 6.64 -6.80
C SER A 26 24.85 6.55 -7.98
N SER A 27 25.06 7.37 -9.00
CA SER A 27 24.18 7.39 -10.17
C SER A 27 24.26 6.08 -10.94
N LYS A 28 23.11 5.63 -11.45
CA LYS A 28 23.05 4.50 -12.39
C LYS A 28 23.12 4.94 -13.85
N ARG A 29 23.11 6.26 -14.09
CA ARG A 29 23.04 6.88 -15.42
C ARG A 29 24.38 7.45 -15.86
N LEU A 30 25.15 7.98 -14.92
CA LEU A 30 26.42 8.65 -15.16
C LEU A 30 27.48 8.11 -14.21
N ASP A 31 28.63 7.71 -14.76
CA ASP A 31 29.77 7.29 -13.95
C ASP A 31 30.31 8.46 -13.11
N ASP A 32 30.90 8.14 -11.95
CA ASP A 32 31.47 9.09 -10.98
C ASP A 32 30.54 10.23 -10.55
N SER A 33 29.22 10.00 -10.64
CA SER A 33 28.19 10.98 -10.32
C SER A 33 27.25 10.48 -9.22
N TYR A 34 26.52 11.39 -8.58
CA TYR A 34 25.54 11.08 -7.54
C TYR A 34 24.14 11.53 -7.94
N GLU A 35 23.14 10.73 -7.59
CA GLU A 35 21.72 11.07 -7.64
C GLU A 35 21.24 11.45 -6.24
N PHE A 36 20.43 12.50 -6.18
CA PHE A 36 19.85 12.99 -4.94
C PHE A 36 18.33 12.86 -4.99
N MET A 37 17.73 12.29 -3.95
CA MET A 37 16.29 12.35 -3.73
C MET A 37 16.02 13.23 -2.52
N VAL A 38 15.19 14.25 -2.73
CA VAL A 38 14.83 15.24 -1.71
C VAL A 38 13.32 15.26 -1.58
N GLU A 39 12.82 14.97 -0.38
CA GLU A 39 11.42 15.14 -0.02
C GLU A 39 11.27 16.39 0.85
N CYS A 40 10.33 17.25 0.50
CA CYS A 40 10.14 18.54 1.16
C CYS A 40 8.65 18.92 1.24
N ASP A 41 8.33 19.80 2.20
CA ASP A 41 7.02 20.43 2.29
C ASP A 41 6.94 21.59 1.28
N THR A 42 5.89 21.61 0.47
CA THR A 42 5.63 22.66 -0.52
C THR A 42 4.71 23.76 0.01
N ARG A 43 4.16 23.62 1.22
CA ARG A 43 3.15 24.54 1.78
C ARG A 43 3.74 25.79 2.42
N ILE A 44 5.02 25.76 2.77
CA ILE A 44 5.71 26.83 3.50
C ILE A 44 7.05 27.11 2.82
N GLY A 45 7.41 28.39 2.72
CA GLY A 45 8.69 28.83 2.12
C GLY A 45 8.60 29.12 0.63
N ASN A 46 9.75 29.45 0.02
CA ASN A 46 9.85 29.71 -1.42
C ASN A 46 10.48 28.52 -2.15
N ILE A 47 9.67 27.50 -2.40
CA ILE A 47 10.10 26.26 -3.06
C ILE A 47 10.59 26.51 -4.50
N ASN A 48 10.00 27.48 -5.21
CA ASN A 48 10.38 27.77 -6.60
C ASN A 48 11.82 28.28 -6.68
N ASP A 49 12.20 29.24 -5.84
CA ASP A 49 13.57 29.78 -5.80
C ASP A 49 14.59 28.69 -5.42
N ALA A 50 14.25 27.81 -4.48
CA ALA A 50 15.13 26.70 -4.12
C ALA A 50 15.26 25.69 -5.26
N MET A 51 14.17 25.39 -5.97
CA MET A 51 14.19 24.50 -7.13
C MET A 51 15.04 25.08 -8.26
N ASP A 52 14.95 26.39 -8.53
CA ASP A 52 15.75 27.04 -9.57
C ASP A 52 17.24 27.00 -9.21
N LYS A 53 17.61 27.32 -7.96
CA LYS A 53 18.99 27.21 -7.46
C LYS A 53 19.55 25.79 -7.56
N ILE A 54 18.73 24.77 -7.32
CA ILE A 54 19.14 23.37 -7.41
C ILE A 54 19.26 22.95 -8.87
N ARG A 55 18.31 23.36 -9.72
CA ARG A 55 18.30 23.06 -11.15
C ARG A 55 19.55 23.58 -11.84
N GLU A 56 20.01 24.78 -11.52
CA GLU A 56 21.25 25.35 -12.07
C GLU A 56 22.51 24.52 -11.74
N LYS A 57 22.49 23.79 -10.63
CA LYS A 57 23.63 22.97 -10.16
C LYS A 57 23.50 21.49 -10.55
N SER A 58 22.40 21.12 -11.20
CA SER A 58 22.08 19.71 -11.49
C SER A 58 22.19 19.43 -12.99
N ILE A 59 22.87 18.34 -13.34
CA ILE A 59 22.92 17.85 -14.74
C ILE A 59 21.52 17.37 -15.17
N TYR A 60 20.77 16.78 -14.25
CA TYR A 60 19.41 16.32 -14.45
C TYR A 60 18.58 16.69 -13.21
N PHE A 61 17.42 17.29 -13.42
CA PHE A 61 16.53 17.70 -12.34
C PHE A 61 15.08 17.39 -12.70
N ASN A 62 14.40 16.64 -11.85
CA ASN A 62 13.00 16.31 -12.01
C ASN A 62 12.24 16.56 -10.72
N VAL A 63 11.00 17.03 -10.85
CA VAL A 63 10.14 17.38 -9.72
C VAL A 63 8.92 16.48 -9.78
N ILE A 64 8.68 15.76 -8.69
CA ILE A 64 7.51 14.90 -8.56
C ILE A 64 6.63 15.55 -7.49
N SER A 65 5.44 16.01 -7.89
CA SER A 65 4.45 16.59 -6.98
C SER A 65 3.15 15.79 -7.04
N ARG A 66 2.49 15.66 -5.89
CA ARG A 66 1.14 15.08 -5.79
C ARG A 66 0.05 16.07 -6.22
N ASP A 67 0.34 17.37 -6.22
CA ASP A 67 -0.60 18.43 -6.59
C ASP A 67 -0.67 18.59 -8.12
N HIS A 68 -1.28 17.61 -8.77
CA HIS A 68 -1.77 17.76 -10.14
C HIS A 68 -3.21 18.27 -10.10
N LYS A 69 -3.53 19.26 -10.94
CA LYS A 69 -4.76 20.08 -10.93
C LYS A 69 -6.13 19.34 -10.97
N ASP A 70 -6.18 18.01 -11.04
CA ASP A 70 -7.42 17.23 -11.19
C ASP A 70 -7.54 16.07 -10.18
N ASN A 71 -7.20 16.28 -8.91
CA ASN A 71 -7.31 15.25 -7.86
C ASN A 71 -8.63 15.30 -7.06
N THR A 72 -9.63 16.06 -7.53
CA THR A 72 -10.92 16.25 -6.86
C THR A 72 -11.69 14.93 -6.69
N GLU A 73 -11.59 14.02 -7.66
CA GLU A 73 -12.25 12.71 -7.63
C GLU A 73 -11.62 11.76 -6.60
N ALA A 74 -10.29 11.75 -6.48
CA ALA A 74 -9.59 10.89 -5.51
C ALA A 74 -9.90 11.30 -4.05
N ASN A 75 -10.00 12.60 -3.78
CA ASN A 75 -10.38 13.12 -2.47
C ASN A 75 -11.85 12.83 -2.13
N ALA A 76 -12.74 12.85 -3.13
CA ALA A 76 -14.15 12.49 -2.96
C ALA A 76 -14.31 11.00 -2.60
N ILE A 77 -13.57 10.10 -3.27
CA ILE A 77 -13.62 8.65 -2.98
C ILE A 77 -13.15 8.34 -1.54
N ILE A 78 -12.08 9.00 -1.07
CA ILE A 78 -11.57 8.83 0.31
C ILE A 78 -12.56 9.38 1.35
N GLN A 79 -13.33 10.42 1.01
CA GLN A 79 -14.36 10.97 1.89
C GLN A 79 -15.65 10.13 1.87
N ASP A 80 -16.05 9.61 0.72
CA ASP A 80 -17.26 8.79 0.57
C ASP A 80 -17.07 7.37 1.13
N SER A 81 -15.84 6.83 1.11
CA SER A 81 -15.49 5.56 1.77
C SER A 81 -15.41 5.66 3.30
N LYS A 82 -15.49 6.87 3.89
CA LYS A 82 -15.70 7.03 5.35
C LYS A 82 -17.16 6.82 5.75
N THR A 83 -18.05 6.56 4.80
CA THR A 83 -19.46 6.32 5.07
C THR A 83 -19.67 4.90 5.61
N GLN A 84 -19.67 4.80 6.94
CA GLN A 84 -20.14 3.69 7.79
C GLN A 84 -19.33 2.39 7.80
N LEU A 85 -18.04 2.47 8.09
CA LEU A 85 -17.35 1.32 8.69
C LEU A 85 -18.00 1.00 10.04
N THR A 86 -18.33 -0.27 10.27
CA THR A 86 -18.77 -0.77 11.57
C THR A 86 -17.68 -0.57 12.62
N GLU A 87 -18.04 -0.54 13.90
CA GLU A 87 -17.06 -0.44 15.00
C GLU A 87 -16.02 -1.57 14.92
N ARG A 88 -16.45 -2.76 14.50
CA ARG A 88 -15.57 -3.92 14.30
C ARG A 88 -14.56 -3.71 13.18
N GLU A 89 -15.00 -3.20 12.03
CA GLU A 89 -14.11 -2.82 10.92
C GLU A 89 -13.14 -1.73 11.39
N GLY A 90 -13.65 -0.65 12.01
CA GLY A 90 -12.83 0.42 12.57
C GLY A 90 -11.70 -0.07 13.47
N ASN A 91 -11.97 -1.07 14.33
CA ASN A 91 -10.96 -1.66 15.21
C ASN A 91 -9.88 -2.44 14.45
N ILE A 92 -10.25 -3.27 13.47
CA ILE A 92 -9.30 -4.01 12.62
C ILE A 92 -8.40 -3.04 11.84
N LEU A 93 -8.98 -1.94 11.36
CA LEU A 93 -8.29 -0.89 10.63
C LEU A 93 -7.31 -0.14 11.52
N GLN A 94 -7.73 0.20 12.75
CA GLN A 94 -6.87 0.89 13.71
C GLN A 94 -5.63 0.06 14.04
N ILE A 95 -5.78 -1.26 14.18
CA ILE A 95 -4.64 -2.18 14.39
C ILE A 95 -3.66 -2.07 13.22
N SER A 96 -4.17 -2.17 11.98
CA SER A 96 -3.34 -2.07 10.78
C SER A 96 -2.61 -0.73 10.68
N LEU A 97 -3.32 0.38 10.87
CA LEU A 97 -2.76 1.73 10.77
C LEU A 97 -1.74 2.04 11.87
N THR A 98 -1.92 1.48 13.07
CA THR A 98 -1.05 1.76 14.23
C THR A 98 0.21 0.90 14.20
N PHE A 99 0.08 -0.38 13.84
CA PHE A 99 1.13 -1.36 14.07
C PHE A 99 1.86 -1.82 12.80
N TYR A 100 1.34 -1.48 11.61
CA TYR A 100 2.02 -1.86 10.37
C TYR A 100 2.91 -0.73 9.82
N LYS A 101 4.18 -1.07 9.57
CA LYS A 101 5.09 -0.31 8.72
C LYS A 101 5.75 -1.29 7.74
N HIS A 102 6.20 -0.79 6.59
CA HIS A 102 6.90 -1.64 5.63
C HIS A 102 8.08 -2.37 6.29
N GLY A 103 8.18 -3.68 6.07
CA GLY A 103 9.18 -4.56 6.70
C GLY A 103 8.80 -5.09 8.09
N GLN A 104 7.64 -4.71 8.64
CA GLN A 104 7.08 -5.32 9.86
C GLN A 104 6.10 -6.44 9.48
N PRO A 105 5.94 -7.47 10.34
CA PRO A 105 4.91 -8.48 10.13
C PRO A 105 3.51 -7.86 10.16
N ILE A 106 2.61 -8.38 9.33
CA ILE A 106 1.23 -7.93 9.26
C ILE A 106 0.50 -8.36 10.55
N PRO A 107 -0.16 -7.43 11.26
CA PRO A 107 -0.91 -7.77 12.47
C PRO A 107 -1.97 -8.84 12.21
N ARG A 108 -1.97 -9.87 13.05
CA ARG A 108 -2.97 -10.94 13.01
C ARG A 108 -4.28 -10.47 13.62
N VAL A 109 -5.40 -10.91 13.05
CA VAL A 109 -6.75 -10.57 13.51
C VAL A 109 -7.38 -11.80 14.13
N GLU A 110 -7.87 -11.65 15.35
CA GLU A 110 -8.71 -12.66 16.00
C GLU A 110 -10.15 -12.51 15.50
N TYR A 111 -10.53 -13.33 14.53
CA TYR A 111 -11.87 -13.33 13.97
C TYR A 111 -12.88 -14.01 14.90
N THR A 112 -14.07 -13.43 15.00
CA THR A 112 -15.17 -13.98 15.79
C THR A 112 -15.77 -15.21 15.11
N ALA A 113 -16.51 -16.01 15.87
CA ALA A 113 -17.23 -17.16 15.32
C ALA A 113 -18.25 -16.78 14.22
N GLU A 114 -18.86 -15.58 14.30
CA GLU A 114 -19.79 -15.09 13.27
C GLU A 114 -19.06 -14.69 11.98
N GLU A 115 -17.90 -14.05 12.10
CA GLU A 115 -17.00 -13.72 10.99
C GLU A 115 -16.55 -15.00 10.28
N ILE A 116 -16.05 -15.99 11.04
CA ILE A 116 -15.61 -17.29 10.50
C ILE A 116 -16.78 -18.03 9.82
N LYS A 117 -17.98 -17.99 10.41
CA LYS A 117 -19.18 -18.59 9.79
C LYS A 117 -19.53 -17.91 8.46
N THR A 118 -19.44 -16.59 8.40
CA THR A 118 -19.68 -15.81 7.17
C THR A 118 -18.69 -16.20 6.07
N TRP A 119 -17.41 -16.33 6.43
CA TRP A 119 -16.37 -16.85 5.55
C TRP A 119 -16.71 -18.25 5.02
N GLY A 120 -17.05 -19.18 5.91
CA GLY A 120 -17.35 -20.57 5.52
C GLY A 120 -18.50 -20.69 4.52
N VAL A 121 -19.54 -19.86 4.66
CA VAL A 121 -20.64 -19.79 3.68
C VAL A 121 -20.12 -19.44 2.29
N VAL A 122 -19.28 -18.40 2.18
CA VAL A 122 -18.72 -17.95 0.90
C VAL A 122 -17.74 -18.98 0.34
N PHE A 123 -16.82 -19.45 1.18
CA PHE A 123 -15.79 -20.43 0.82
C PHE A 123 -16.42 -21.67 0.20
N LYS A 124 -17.44 -22.24 0.86
CA LYS A 124 -18.14 -23.44 0.37
C LYS A 124 -18.83 -23.24 -0.98
N GLN A 125 -19.47 -22.09 -1.20
CA GLN A 125 -20.15 -21.82 -2.47
C GLN A 125 -19.16 -21.66 -3.62
N LEU A 126 -18.07 -20.91 -3.40
CA LEU A 126 -17.09 -20.64 -4.45
C LEU A 126 -16.23 -21.87 -4.77
N THR A 127 -15.80 -22.63 -3.76
CA THR A 127 -14.98 -23.84 -3.96
C THR A 127 -15.68 -24.92 -4.77
N LYS A 128 -17.02 -24.99 -4.70
CA LYS A 128 -17.83 -25.87 -5.56
C LYS A 128 -17.75 -25.48 -7.05
N LEU A 129 -17.54 -24.20 -7.35
CA LEU A 129 -17.56 -23.66 -8.71
C LEU A 129 -16.18 -23.60 -9.36
N TYR A 130 -15.10 -23.47 -8.58
CA TYR A 130 -13.74 -23.31 -9.10
C TYR A 130 -13.30 -24.38 -10.14
N PRO A 131 -13.57 -25.68 -9.95
CA PRO A 131 -13.10 -26.70 -10.91
C PRO A 131 -13.64 -26.50 -12.34
N THR A 132 -14.81 -25.88 -12.48
CA THR A 132 -15.50 -25.71 -13.77
C THR A 132 -15.49 -24.28 -14.29
N HIS A 133 -15.30 -23.28 -13.41
CA HIS A 133 -15.44 -21.86 -13.77
C HIS A 133 -14.13 -21.06 -13.61
N ALA A 134 -13.21 -21.50 -12.75
CA ALA A 134 -11.94 -20.80 -12.57
C ALA A 134 -10.93 -21.21 -13.63
N CYS A 135 -9.98 -20.31 -13.93
CA CYS A 135 -8.88 -20.62 -14.84
C CYS A 135 -7.94 -21.68 -14.25
N LYS A 136 -7.10 -22.27 -15.10
CA LYS A 136 -6.14 -23.31 -14.72
C LYS A 136 -5.16 -22.85 -13.65
N GLU A 137 -4.72 -21.58 -13.69
CA GLU A 137 -3.78 -21.00 -12.73
C GLU A 137 -4.38 -20.97 -11.32
N HIS A 138 -5.66 -20.58 -11.22
CA HIS A 138 -6.38 -20.61 -9.94
C HIS A 138 -6.49 -22.05 -9.41
N ASN A 139 -6.96 -22.98 -10.23
CA ASN A 139 -7.12 -24.39 -9.83
C ASN A 139 -5.78 -25.08 -9.50
N HIS A 140 -4.67 -24.60 -10.06
CA HIS A 140 -3.33 -25.08 -9.75
C HIS A 140 -2.84 -24.58 -8.38
N ILE A 141 -3.04 -23.30 -8.06
CA ILE A 141 -2.54 -22.69 -6.82
C ILE A 141 -3.47 -22.94 -5.63
N PHE A 142 -4.78 -23.04 -5.84
CA PHE A 142 -5.75 -23.13 -4.75
C PHE A 142 -5.47 -24.27 -3.74
N PRO A 143 -5.11 -25.51 -4.16
CA PRO A 143 -4.72 -26.56 -3.22
C PRO A 143 -3.51 -26.18 -2.36
N LEU A 144 -2.53 -25.46 -2.91
CA LEU A 144 -1.35 -25.00 -2.16
C LEU A 144 -1.74 -23.96 -1.11
N MET A 145 -2.75 -23.12 -1.38
CA MET A 145 -3.27 -22.16 -0.40
C MET A 145 -3.99 -22.85 0.77
N ILE A 146 -4.67 -23.98 0.51
CA ILE A 146 -5.28 -24.81 1.57
C ILE A 146 -4.19 -25.40 2.47
N GLU A 147 -3.14 -25.95 1.86
CA GLU A 147 -2.05 -26.64 2.56
C GLU A 147 -1.15 -25.67 3.35
N ASN A 148 -0.77 -24.54 2.75
CA ASN A 148 0.28 -23.67 3.29
C ASN A 148 -0.26 -22.39 3.96
N CYS A 149 -1.43 -21.91 3.55
CA CYS A 149 -1.97 -20.61 4.00
C CYS A 149 -3.23 -20.75 4.88
N GLY A 150 -3.63 -21.98 5.21
CA GLY A 150 -4.78 -22.23 6.08
C GLY A 150 -6.14 -21.89 5.45
N TYR A 151 -6.25 -21.88 4.12
CA TYR A 151 -7.54 -21.72 3.43
C TYR A 151 -8.44 -22.92 3.75
N ARG A 152 -9.47 -22.72 4.57
CA ARG A 152 -10.45 -23.76 4.93
C ARG A 152 -11.81 -23.14 5.20
N GLU A 153 -12.89 -23.94 5.14
CA GLU A 153 -14.25 -23.46 5.43
C GLU A 153 -14.39 -22.89 6.85
N ASP A 154 -13.60 -23.40 7.81
CA ASP A 154 -13.65 -23.04 9.23
C ASP A 154 -12.57 -22.06 9.69
N ASN A 155 -11.81 -21.47 8.76
CA ASN A 155 -10.68 -20.61 9.09
C ASN A 155 -10.45 -19.51 8.06
N ILE A 156 -10.45 -18.26 8.51
CA ILE A 156 -10.04 -17.11 7.69
C ILE A 156 -8.51 -17.04 7.69
N PRO A 157 -7.86 -17.08 6.51
CA PRO A 157 -6.40 -16.95 6.39
C PRO A 157 -5.90 -15.62 6.95
N GLN A 158 -4.75 -15.65 7.61
CA GLN A 158 -4.08 -14.42 8.07
C GLN A 158 -3.23 -13.85 6.93
N LEU A 159 -3.29 -12.54 6.72
CA LEU A 159 -2.56 -11.90 5.62
C LEU A 159 -1.05 -12.12 5.68
N GLU A 160 -0.47 -12.22 6.87
CA GLU A 160 0.97 -12.50 7.04
C GLU A 160 1.37 -13.82 6.39
N ASP A 161 0.62 -14.90 6.66
CA ASP A 161 0.94 -16.23 6.12
C ASP A 161 0.78 -16.25 4.60
N VAL A 162 -0.27 -15.59 4.09
CA VAL A 162 -0.51 -15.43 2.65
C VAL A 162 0.59 -14.60 1.99
N SER A 163 1.03 -13.51 2.64
CA SER A 163 2.09 -12.64 2.13
C SER A 163 3.41 -13.39 2.01
N ASN A 164 3.77 -14.19 3.01
CA ASN A 164 5.00 -15.00 3.00
C ASN A 164 4.96 -16.03 1.87
N PHE A 165 3.83 -16.72 1.68
CA PHE A 165 3.65 -17.65 0.57
C PHE A 165 3.79 -16.97 -0.80
N LEU A 166 3.15 -15.80 -1.00
CA LEU A 166 3.25 -15.04 -2.25
C LEU A 166 4.67 -14.54 -2.51
N GLN A 167 5.39 -14.17 -1.45
CA GLN A 167 6.77 -13.70 -1.54
C GLN A 167 7.68 -14.81 -2.03
N ASP A 168 7.55 -16.01 -1.46
CA ASP A 168 8.33 -17.18 -1.85
C ASP A 168 8.00 -17.64 -3.28
N CYS A 169 6.75 -17.51 -3.71
CA CYS A 169 6.34 -17.93 -5.06
C CYS A 169 6.72 -16.93 -6.16
N THR A 170 6.54 -15.62 -5.91
CA THR A 170 6.58 -14.60 -6.97
C THR A 170 7.23 -13.28 -6.57
N GLY A 171 7.61 -13.12 -5.31
CA GLY A 171 8.04 -11.85 -4.72
C GLY A 171 6.91 -10.84 -4.50
N PHE A 172 5.64 -11.25 -4.64
CA PHE A 172 4.52 -10.40 -4.22
C PHE A 172 4.37 -10.42 -2.70
N ILE A 173 4.05 -9.27 -2.12
CA ILE A 173 3.71 -9.16 -0.69
C ILE A 173 2.35 -8.49 -0.53
N LEU A 174 1.68 -8.79 0.58
CA LEU A 174 0.46 -8.11 0.97
C LEU A 174 0.77 -6.91 1.86
N ARG A 175 -0.05 -5.87 1.74
CA ARG A 175 -0.03 -4.71 2.63
C ARG A 175 -1.44 -4.46 3.16
N PRO A 176 -1.65 -4.47 4.49
CA PRO A 176 -2.96 -4.15 5.04
C PRO A 176 -3.32 -2.69 4.74
N VAL A 177 -4.55 -2.47 4.28
CA VAL A 177 -5.06 -1.14 3.96
C VAL A 177 -6.42 -0.90 4.59
N ALA A 178 -6.69 0.38 4.85
CA ALA A 178 -7.89 0.78 5.56
C ALA A 178 -9.19 0.78 4.71
N GLY A 179 -9.09 0.47 3.41
CA GLY A 179 -10.18 0.58 2.47
C GLY A 179 -9.67 0.99 1.09
N LEU A 180 -10.50 1.73 0.36
CA LEU A 180 -10.18 2.15 -1.00
C LEU A 180 -9.02 3.15 -1.02
N LEU A 181 -8.00 2.83 -1.81
CA LEU A 181 -6.94 3.76 -2.18
C LEU A 181 -7.33 4.51 -3.46
N SER A 182 -6.68 5.65 -3.70
CA SER A 182 -6.70 6.23 -5.03
C SER A 182 -6.17 5.23 -6.05
N SER A 183 -6.70 5.24 -7.27
CA SER A 183 -6.21 4.36 -8.34
C SER A 183 -4.70 4.52 -8.56
N ARG A 184 -4.18 5.75 -8.40
CA ARG A 184 -2.75 6.06 -8.50
C ARG A 184 -1.95 5.30 -7.44
N ASP A 185 -2.34 5.36 -6.18
CA ASP A 185 -1.59 4.74 -5.08
C ASP A 185 -1.69 3.21 -5.13
N PHE A 186 -2.86 2.67 -5.46
CA PHE A 186 -3.05 1.23 -5.62
C PHE A 186 -2.16 0.67 -6.74
N LEU A 187 -2.23 1.28 -7.93
CA LEU A 187 -1.44 0.85 -9.09
C LEU A 187 0.06 1.08 -8.89
N ALA A 188 0.46 2.15 -8.20
CA ALA A 188 1.86 2.37 -7.84
C ALA A 188 2.41 1.24 -6.95
N GLY A 189 1.59 0.70 -6.03
CA GLY A 189 1.96 -0.46 -5.23
C GLY A 189 2.29 -1.70 -6.07
N LEU A 190 1.50 -1.95 -7.12
CA LEU A 190 1.71 -3.11 -8.00
C LEU A 190 3.05 -3.06 -8.74
N ALA A 191 3.59 -1.87 -9.02
CA ALA A 191 4.92 -1.71 -9.62
C ALA A 191 6.04 -2.30 -8.74
N PHE A 192 5.82 -2.37 -7.43
CA PHE A 192 6.72 -2.97 -6.45
C PHE A 192 6.28 -4.37 -6.01
N ARG A 193 5.33 -5.00 -6.74
CA ARG A 193 4.70 -6.27 -6.35
C ARG A 193 4.06 -6.21 -4.96
N VAL A 194 3.54 -5.06 -4.57
CA VAL A 194 2.81 -4.86 -3.31
C VAL A 194 1.31 -4.81 -3.63
N PHE A 195 0.56 -5.78 -3.11
CA PHE A 195 -0.89 -5.80 -3.23
C PHE A 195 -1.53 -5.28 -1.93
N HIS A 196 -2.35 -4.24 -2.02
CA HIS A 196 -3.06 -3.68 -0.88
C HIS A 196 -4.34 -4.47 -0.61
N SER A 197 -4.48 -5.05 0.59
CA SER A 197 -5.60 -5.92 0.97
C SER A 197 -6.27 -5.43 2.24
N THR A 198 -7.60 -5.47 2.27
CA THR A 198 -8.40 -5.29 3.49
C THR A 198 -8.29 -6.52 4.38
N GLN A 199 -8.59 -6.36 5.68
CA GLN A 199 -8.57 -7.45 6.68
C GLN A 199 -9.94 -7.73 7.31
N TYR A 200 -10.92 -6.87 7.07
CA TYR A 200 -12.27 -7.06 7.57
C TYR A 200 -13.07 -8.01 6.66
N ILE A 201 -14.23 -8.43 7.15
CA ILE A 201 -15.12 -9.33 6.41
C ILE A 201 -16.48 -8.69 6.25
N ARG A 202 -17.11 -8.96 5.10
CA ARG A 202 -18.47 -8.52 4.78
C ARG A 202 -19.48 -8.84 5.89
N HIS A 203 -20.53 -8.04 5.94
CA HIS A 203 -21.58 -8.17 6.94
C HIS A 203 -22.34 -9.54 6.84
N PRO A 204 -22.61 -10.22 7.97
CA PRO A 204 -23.20 -11.57 7.99
C PRO A 204 -24.63 -11.65 7.43
N SER A 205 -25.37 -10.53 7.38
CA SER A 205 -26.74 -10.51 6.82
C SER A 205 -26.80 -10.70 5.31
N LYS A 206 -25.69 -10.43 4.58
CA LYS A 206 -25.59 -10.57 3.12
C LYS A 206 -24.27 -11.25 2.73
N PRO A 207 -24.05 -12.53 3.11
CA PRO A 207 -22.77 -13.19 2.93
C PRO A 207 -22.39 -13.33 1.44
N LEU A 208 -23.36 -13.41 0.54
CA LEU A 208 -23.12 -13.62 -0.89
C LEU A 208 -23.04 -12.32 -1.71
N TYR A 209 -23.10 -11.14 -1.07
CA TYR A 209 -23.03 -9.86 -1.77
C TYR A 209 -22.38 -8.77 -0.90
N THR A 210 -21.42 -8.05 -1.46
CA THR A 210 -20.81 -6.86 -0.86
C THR A 210 -20.42 -5.86 -1.96
N PRO A 211 -20.67 -4.56 -1.79
CA PRO A 211 -20.11 -3.51 -2.66
C PRO A 211 -18.64 -3.20 -2.33
N GLU A 212 -18.16 -3.62 -1.16
CA GLU A 212 -16.79 -3.43 -0.69
C GLU A 212 -15.89 -4.63 -1.05
N PRO A 213 -14.59 -4.42 -1.29
CA PRO A 213 -13.63 -5.46 -1.67
C PRO A 213 -13.33 -6.45 -0.54
#